data_AF-A0A948YWF9-F1
#
_entry.id   AF-A0A948YWF9-F1
#
_cell.length_a   1.000
_cell.length_b   1.000
_cell.length_c   1.000
_cell.angle_alpha   90.00
_cell.angle_beta   90.00
_cell.angle_gamma   90.00
#
_symmetry.space_group_name_H-M   'P 1'
#
loop_
_entity.id
_entity.type
_entity.pdbx_description
1 polymer ?
#
loop_
_entity_poly.entity_id
_entity_poly.type
_entity_poly.pdbx_seq_one_letter_code
_entity_poly.pdbx_strand_id
1 'polypeptide(L)' 'MVEYDFTGIQSLSIPICTILAEDDGLLATPADLPRPNDIIHKTIRGTDHFFLRREEEVATLIAEFILSLELKGGKTDG' A
#
# COMPACT_ATOMS: atom_id res chain seq x y z
N MET A 1 6.08 21.39 11.54
CA MET A 1 5.31 20.26 10.99
C MET A 1 5.37 20.41 9.48
N VAL A 2 6.03 19.51 8.78
CA VAL A 2 6.07 19.56 7.30
C VAL A 2 4.78 18.92 6.82
N GLU A 3 4.00 19.68 6.05
CA GLU A 3 2.76 19.19 5.44
C GLU A 3 3.15 18.40 4.19
N TYR A 4 2.85 17.10 4.19
CA TYR A 4 3.11 16.22 3.05
C TYR A 4 1.89 16.23 2.14
N ASP A 5 2.05 16.72 0.91
CA ASP A 5 1.02 16.67 -0.13
C ASP A 5 1.13 15.36 -0.92
N PHE A 6 0.12 14.49 -0.76
CA PHE A 6 0.01 13.21 -1.46
C PHE A 6 -1.04 13.23 -2.57
N THR A 7 -1.61 14.37 -2.92
CA THR A 7 -2.71 14.47 -3.91
C THR A 7 -2.32 13.92 -5.29
N GLY A 8 -1.04 13.98 -5.66
CA GLY A 8 -0.51 13.39 -6.90
C GLY A 8 -0.71 11.88 -7.04
N ILE A 9 -0.94 11.15 -5.95
CA ILE A 9 -1.25 9.71 -6.00
C ILE A 9 -2.58 9.46 -6.74
N GLN A 10 -3.53 10.39 -6.67
CA GLN A 10 -4.84 10.25 -7.34
C GLN A 10 -4.76 10.23 -8.86
N SER A 11 -3.71 10.81 -9.45
CA SER A 11 -3.56 10.87 -10.90
C SER A 11 -2.88 9.64 -11.50
N LEU A 12 -2.39 8.72 -10.66
CA LEU A 12 -1.73 7.50 -11.11
C LEU A 12 -2.77 6.52 -11.67
N SER A 13 -2.57 6.11 -12.93
CA SER A 13 -3.40 5.11 -13.63
C SER A 13 -2.85 3.69 -13.52
N ILE A 14 -1.90 3.47 -12.61
CA ILE A 14 -1.26 2.17 -12.38
C ILE A 14 -1.77 1.55 -11.09
N PRO A 15 -1.81 0.22 -10.97
CA PRO A 15 -2.12 -0.43 -9.71
C PRO A 15 -1.07 -0.10 -8.66
N ILE A 16 -1.49 0.19 -7.44
CA ILE A 16 -0.61 0.57 -6.33
C ILE A 16 -0.91 -0.29 -5.11
N CYS A 17 0.13 -0.70 -4.40
CA CYS A 17 0.02 -1.31 -3.09
C CYS A 17 0.70 -0.41 -2.06
N THR A 18 -0.04 -0.01 -1.03
CA THR A 18 0.47 0.75 0.11
C THR A 18 0.38 -0.10 1.36
N ILE A 19 1.52 -0.29 2.03
CA ILE A 19 1.64 -0.99 3.30
C ILE A 19 2.12 0.03 4.34
N LEU A 20 1.31 0.25 5.37
CA LEU A 20 1.61 1.17 6.47
C LEU A 20 1.84 0.40 7.76
N ALA A 21 2.66 0.98 8.63
CA ALA A 21 2.82 0.53 10.01
C ALA A 21 1.87 1.33 10.94
N GLU A 22 1.23 0.65 11.88
CA GLU A 22 0.34 1.29 12.87
C GLU A 22 1.10 2.25 13.79
N ASP A 23 2.31 1.87 14.21
CA ASP A 23 3.15 2.65 15.13
C ASP A 23 4.27 3.40 14.39
N ASP A 24 4.01 3.85 13.15
CA ASP A 24 4.99 4.62 12.38
C ASP A 24 5.24 6.00 13.03
N GLY A 25 6.40 6.12 13.68
CA GLY A 25 6.84 7.38 14.30
C GLY A 25 7.54 8.35 13.35
N LEU A 26 7.78 7.95 12.09
CA LEU A 26 8.48 8.76 11.07
C LEU A 26 7.49 9.35 10.08
N LEU A 27 6.56 8.55 9.61
CA LEU A 27 5.42 8.98 8.83
C LEU A 27 4.27 9.17 9.80
N ALA A 28 3.86 10.43 10.04
CA ALA A 28 2.56 10.67 10.67
C ALA A 28 1.53 9.97 9.78
N THR A 29 0.97 8.85 10.25
CA THR A 29 0.15 7.95 9.45
C THR A 29 -0.89 8.80 8.73
N PRO A 30 -0.83 8.98 7.40
CA PRO A 30 -1.75 9.89 6.77
C PRO A 30 -3.09 9.15 6.76
N ALA A 31 -3.96 9.53 7.70
CA ALA A 31 -5.35 9.09 7.74
C ALA A 31 -6.04 9.30 6.37
N ASP A 32 -5.48 10.20 5.56
CA ASP A 32 -6.03 10.68 4.30
C ASP A 32 -5.13 10.40 3.08
N LEU A 33 -4.33 9.32 3.08
CA LEU A 33 -3.69 8.88 1.84
C LEU A 33 -4.77 8.66 0.78
N PRO A 34 -4.69 9.33 -0.40
CA PRO A 34 -5.72 9.18 -1.40
C PRO A 34 -5.88 7.73 -1.85
N ARG A 35 -7.13 7.29 -1.97
CA ARG A 35 -7.48 5.91 -2.37
C ARG A 35 -8.10 5.89 -3.78
N PRO A 36 -7.32 5.99 -4.87
CA PRO A 36 -7.81 5.66 -6.19
C PRO A 36 -8.34 4.22 -6.26
N ASN A 37 -9.20 3.95 -7.24
CA ASN A 37 -9.97 2.70 -7.34
C ASN A 37 -9.12 1.42 -7.42
N ASP A 38 -7.85 1.52 -7.85
CA ASP A 38 -6.93 0.37 -8.01
C ASP A 38 -5.77 0.38 -6.99
N ILE A 39 -5.97 0.97 -5.81
CA ILE A 39 -5.01 0.88 -4.70
C ILE A 39 -5.43 -0.20 -3.68
N ILE A 40 -4.51 -1.12 -3.39
CA ILE A 40 -4.58 -1.93 -2.16
C ILE A 40 -3.91 -1.15 -1.04
N HIS A 41 -4.65 -0.89 0.03
CA HIS A 41 -4.13 -0.24 1.23
C HIS A 41 -4.21 -1.20 2.42
N LYS A 42 -3.08 -1.43 3.08
CA LYS A 42 -2.96 -2.33 4.24
C LYS A 42 -2.19 -1.64 5.35
N THR A 43 -2.64 -1.85 6.58
CA THR A 43 -1.94 -1.40 7.78
C THR A 43 -1.59 -2.63 8.61
N ILE A 44 -0.30 -2.82 8.88
CA ILE A 44 0.21 -3.86 9.76
C ILE A 44 0.25 -3.31 11.19
N ARG A 45 -0.35 -4.06 12.12
CA ARG A 45 -0.51 -3.64 13.52
C ARG A 45 0.68 -4.01 14.39
N GLY A 46 0.91 -3.21 15.43
CA GLY A 46 1.96 -3.45 16.41
C GLY A 46 3.36 -3.53 15.79
N THR A 47 3.65 -2.62 14.86
CA THR A 47 4.94 -2.52 14.18
C THR A 47 5.22 -1.07 13.82
N ASP A 48 6.51 -0.74 13.74
CA ASP A 48 7.00 0.59 13.40
C ASP A 48 7.37 0.67 11.91
N HIS A 49 7.94 1.81 11.51
CA HIS A 49 8.40 2.09 10.16
C HIS A 49 9.31 1.00 9.55
N PHE A 50 10.01 0.22 10.38
CA PHE A 50 10.95 -0.78 9.92
C PHE A 50 10.32 -2.15 9.71
N PHE A 51 9.07 -2.36 10.13
CA PHE A 51 8.37 -3.64 10.02
C PHE A 51 9.14 -4.83 10.62
N LEU A 52 9.95 -4.58 11.67
CA LEU A 52 10.76 -5.62 12.30
C LEU A 52 9.89 -6.75 12.85
N ARG A 53 10.26 -8.00 12.55
CA ARG A 53 9.49 -9.22 12.89
C ARG A 53 8.14 -9.32 12.19
N ARG A 54 7.87 -8.48 11.19
CA ARG A 54 6.69 -8.51 10.32
C ARG A 54 7.06 -8.69 8.85
N GLU A 55 8.30 -9.06 8.56
CA GLU A 55 8.84 -9.15 7.20
C GLU A 55 8.08 -10.18 6.36
N GLU A 56 7.69 -11.30 6.96
CA GLU A 56 6.87 -12.32 6.29
C GLU A 56 5.48 -11.78 5.92
N GLU A 57 4.84 -11.04 6.82
CA GLU A 57 3.53 -10.44 6.57
C GLU A 57 3.60 -9.41 5.44
N VAL A 58 4.65 -8.57 5.43
CA VAL A 58 4.94 -7.65 4.32
C VAL A 58 5.13 -8.42 3.01
N ALA A 59 5.94 -9.48 3.02
CA ALA A 59 6.20 -10.29 1.83
C ALA A 59 4.92 -10.95 1.29
N THR A 60 4.06 -11.48 2.16
CA THR A 60 2.76 -12.05 1.77
C THR A 60 1.88 -11.00 1.11
N LEU A 61 1.76 -9.80 1.68
CA LEU A 61 0.96 -8.72 1.10
C LEU A 61 1.46 -8.30 -0.29
N ILE A 62 2.78 -8.26 -0.48
CA ILE A 62 3.40 -7.98 -1.78
C ILE A 62 3.06 -9.10 -2.79
N ALA A 63 3.21 -10.36 -2.38
CA ALA A 63 2.91 -11.50 -3.25
C ALA A 63 1.43 -11.54 -3.66
N GLU A 64 0.51 -11.32 -2.71
CA GLU A 64 -0.93 -11.24 -2.98
C GLU A 64 -1.27 -10.12 -3.97
N PHE A 65 -0.63 -8.95 -3.81
CA PHE A 65 -0.80 -7.84 -4.75
C PHE A 65 -0.34 -8.24 -6.16
N ILE A 66 0.87 -8.78 -6.31
CA ILE A 66 1.41 -9.20 -7.61
C ILE A 66 0.49 -10.23 -8.29
N LEU A 67 0.08 -11.27 -7.56
CA LEU A 67 -0.84 -12.29 -8.07
C LEU A 67 -2.19 -11.69 -8.49
N SER A 68 -2.70 -10.70 -7.75
CA SER A 68 -3.93 -10.00 -8.13
C SER A 68 -3.82 -9.25 -9.47
N LEU A 69 -2.62 -8.75 -9.81
CA LEU A 69 -2.36 -8.09 -11.08
C LEU A 69 -2.31 -9.10 -12.23
N GLU A 70 -1.68 -10.26 -12.03
CA GLU A 70 -1.63 -11.34 -13.03
C GLU A 70 -3.04 -11.85 -13.34
N LEU A 71 -3.88 -12.04 -12.32
CA LEU A 71 -5.27 -12.47 -12.49
C LEU A 71 -6.15 -11.42 -13.19
N LYS A 72 -5.91 -10.12 -12.94
CA LYS A 72 -6.60 -9.02 -13.65
C LYS A 72 -6.12 -8.90 -15.10
N GLY A 73 -4.82 -9.09 -15.36
CA GLY A 73 -4.21 -9.03 -16.69
C GLY A 73 -4.54 -10.24 -17.57
N GLY A 74 -4.92 -11.38 -16.99
CA GLY A 74 -5.35 -12.59 -17.70
C GLY A 74 -6.76 -12.53 -18.31
N LYS A 75 -7.50 -11.43 -18.14
CA LYS A 75 -8.77 -11.16 -18.85
C LYS A 75 -8.54 -10.23 -20.04
N THR A 76 -7.67 -10.63 -20.96
CA THR A 76 -7.72 -10.12 -22.33
C THR A 76 -8.25 -11.23 -23.22
N ASP A 77 -9.46 -10.99 -23.71
CA ASP A 77 -10.07 -11.55 -24.91
C ASP A 77 -10.74 -12.94 -24.79
N GLY A 78 -12.04 -12.90 -24.49
CA GLY A 78 -13.03 -13.90 -24.87
C GLY A 78 -14.16 -13.25 -25.66
#